data_AF-A0A0B2ULA4-F1
#
_entry.id   AF-A0A0B2ULA4-F1
#
_cell.length_a   1.000
_cell.length_b   1.000
_cell.length_c   1.000
_cell.angle_alpha   90.00
_cell.angle_beta   90.00
_cell.angle_gamma   90.00
#
_symmetry.space_group_name_H-M   'P 1'
#
loop_
_entity.id
_entity.type
_entity.pdbx_description
1 polymer ?
#
loop_
_entity_poly.entity_id
_entity_poly.type
_entity_poly.pdbx_seq_one_letter_code
_entity_poly.pdbx_strand_id
1 'polypeptide(L)'
;MNTNNNRISKEEVKGFIGARFIMDSCMLLNLSCRVRYKALMLFHTFSDGMEFSGLCMASVLLASKLEEEMCTIKRIVYVFNYLYTQYESKPMPLTNRLSIRLKEGCIVAETEMLKRLGFDAQFEDVYSCMTEFAQTSRLPSEFIQKCFNILNTLLQSREVKQMNLQALMKATVQSCIGTSKILDDILYRYNTLDAKKFDLNTFEEVKSIRKIDNNMIQNFVKRQRHEQ
;
A
#
# COMPACT_ATOMS: atom_id res chain seq x y z
N MET A 1 20.35 14.65 -25.24
CA MET A 1 20.08 13.22 -25.01
C MET A 1 20.27 12.94 -23.53
N ASN A 2 19.19 12.72 -22.78
CA ASN A 2 19.24 12.12 -21.45
C ASN A 2 17.93 11.36 -21.27
N THR A 3 17.86 10.18 -21.87
CA THR A 3 16.87 9.17 -21.54
C THR A 3 17.23 8.63 -20.17
N ASN A 4 16.82 9.32 -19.10
CA ASN A 4 16.74 8.69 -17.79
C ASN A 4 15.70 7.58 -17.92
N ASN A 5 16.17 6.37 -18.17
CA ASN A 5 15.40 5.17 -17.94
C ASN A 5 15.01 5.19 -16.45
N ASN A 6 13.80 5.65 -16.17
CA ASN A 6 13.14 5.57 -14.87
C ASN A 6 12.92 4.09 -14.55
N ARG A 7 14.00 3.42 -14.14
CA ARG A 7 13.96 2.02 -13.74
C ARG A 7 13.40 2.00 -12.33
N ILE A 8 12.12 1.71 -12.24
CA ILE A 8 11.40 1.50 -10.98
C ILE A 8 12.21 0.53 -10.12
N SER A 9 12.55 0.96 -8.90
CA SER A 9 13.36 0.17 -7.97
C SER A 9 12.52 -0.89 -7.27
N LYS A 10 13.18 -1.93 -6.75
CA LYS A 10 12.50 -3.01 -5.99
C LYS A 10 11.84 -2.46 -4.73
N GLU A 11 12.50 -1.50 -4.08
CA GLU A 11 12.06 -0.80 -2.88
C GLU A 11 10.80 0.03 -3.15
N GLU A 12 10.74 0.66 -4.33
CA GLU A 12 9.58 1.44 -4.77
C GLU A 12 8.37 0.54 -5.05
N VAL A 13 8.56 -0.61 -5.71
CA VAL A 13 7.50 -1.62 -5.88
C VAL A 13 7.03 -2.13 -4.52
N LYS A 14 7.95 -2.48 -3.62
CA LYS A 14 7.62 -2.94 -2.26
C LYS A 14 6.81 -1.87 -1.50
N GLY A 15 7.20 -0.61 -1.63
CA GLY A 15 6.52 0.53 -1.03
C GLY A 15 5.08 0.68 -1.53
N PHE A 16 4.90 0.69 -2.85
CA PHE A 16 3.59 0.78 -3.50
C PHE A 16 2.66 -0.38 -3.10
N ILE A 17 3.14 -1.62 -3.22
CA ILE A 17 2.33 -2.80 -2.89
C ILE A 17 2.00 -2.81 -1.40
N GLY A 18 2.95 -2.49 -0.52
CA GLY A 18 2.72 -2.45 0.91
C GLY A 18 1.70 -1.40 1.33
N ALA A 19 1.81 -0.18 0.79
CA ALA A 19 0.84 0.89 1.04
C ALA A 19 -0.57 0.47 0.59
N ARG A 20 -0.69 -0.16 -0.58
CA ARG A 20 -1.97 -0.67 -1.09
C ARG A 20 -2.54 -1.77 -0.22
N PHE A 21 -1.74 -2.76 0.17
CA PHE A 21 -2.17 -3.84 1.07
C PHE A 21 -2.68 -3.29 2.41
N ILE A 22 -2.00 -2.29 2.97
CA ILE A 22 -2.43 -1.64 4.22
C ILE A 22 -3.75 -0.91 4.03
N MET A 23 -3.88 -0.11 2.97
CA MET A 23 -5.11 0.64 2.68
C MET A 23 -6.31 -0.31 2.47
N ASP A 24 -6.15 -1.32 1.62
CA ASP A 24 -7.20 -2.29 1.33
C ASP A 24 -7.54 -3.12 2.57
N SER A 25 -6.54 -3.47 3.39
CA SER A 25 -6.77 -4.19 4.66
C SER A 25 -7.60 -3.36 5.62
N CYS A 26 -7.26 -2.09 5.81
CA CYS A 26 -7.99 -1.19 6.69
C CYS A 26 -9.43 -0.95 6.20
N MET A 27 -9.65 -0.85 4.89
CA MET A 27 -11.00 -0.75 4.33
C MET A 27 -11.83 -2.02 4.61
N LEU A 28 -11.27 -3.19 4.33
CA LEU A 28 -11.95 -4.48 4.57
C LEU A 28 -12.19 -4.78 6.05
N LEU A 29 -11.34 -4.26 6.93
CA LEU A 29 -11.50 -4.37 8.39
C LEU A 29 -12.44 -3.32 8.98
N ASN A 30 -12.91 -2.37 8.16
CA ASN A 30 -13.71 -1.20 8.55
C ASN A 30 -13.01 -0.32 9.59
N LEU A 31 -11.71 -0.08 9.41
CA LEU A 31 -10.89 0.78 10.26
C LEU A 31 -10.93 2.24 9.76
N SER A 32 -10.86 3.18 10.69
CA SER A 32 -10.92 4.61 10.40
C SER A 32 -9.74 5.12 9.56
N CYS A 33 -9.88 6.35 9.05
CA CYS A 33 -8.79 7.04 8.38
C CYS A 33 -7.58 7.26 9.31
N ARG A 34 -7.79 7.49 10.61
CA ARG A 34 -6.69 7.66 11.58
C ARG A 34 -5.82 6.41 11.67
N VAL A 35 -6.45 5.24 11.78
CA VAL A 35 -5.76 3.95 11.76
C VAL A 35 -5.00 3.75 10.44
N ARG A 36 -5.62 4.09 9.30
CA ARG A 36 -4.97 4.00 7.98
C ARG A 36 -3.70 4.83 7.90
N TYR A 37 -3.76 6.09 8.34
CA TYR A 37 -2.60 6.97 8.35
C TYR A 37 -1.48 6.45 9.25
N LYS A 38 -1.79 6.11 10.51
CA LYS A 38 -0.78 5.57 11.43
C LYS A 38 -0.16 4.28 10.89
N ALA A 39 -0.96 3.40 10.29
CA ALA A 39 -0.46 2.17 9.67
C ALA A 39 0.50 2.46 8.50
N LEU A 40 0.18 3.43 7.62
CA LEU A 40 1.08 3.85 6.55
C LEU A 40 2.37 4.46 7.09
N MET A 41 2.29 5.33 8.11
CA MET A 41 3.47 5.94 8.73
C MET A 41 4.37 4.89 9.38
N LEU A 42 3.80 3.93 10.09
CA LEU A 42 4.53 2.79 10.64
C LEU A 42 5.22 1.99 9.54
N PHE A 43 4.52 1.65 8.46
CA PHE A 43 5.08 0.93 7.33
C PHE A 43 6.25 1.66 6.67
N HIS A 44 6.09 2.95 6.36
CA HIS A 44 7.16 3.77 5.75
C HIS A 44 8.35 3.95 6.69
N THR A 45 8.09 4.00 8.00
CA THR A 45 9.13 4.12 9.03
C THR A 45 9.99 2.86 9.10
N PHE A 46 9.36 1.69 9.05
CA PHE A 46 9.97 0.38 9.29
C PHE A 46 10.12 -0.49 8.03
N SER A 47 10.07 0.11 6.83
CA SER A 47 10.18 -0.58 5.53
C SER A 47 11.44 -1.44 5.37
N ASP A 48 12.47 -1.11 6.14
CA ASP A 48 13.83 -1.62 6.01
C ASP A 48 14.11 -2.67 7.11
N GLY A 49 14.57 -3.85 6.68
CA GLY A 49 15.01 -4.93 7.57
C GLY A 49 13.91 -5.81 8.16
N MET A 50 12.65 -5.67 7.73
CA MET A 50 11.53 -6.53 8.14
C MET A 50 10.94 -7.32 6.97
N GLU A 51 10.43 -8.52 7.29
CA GLU A 51 9.66 -9.35 6.37
C GLU A 51 8.38 -8.61 5.97
N PHE A 52 8.04 -8.64 4.68
CA PHE A 52 7.01 -7.79 4.09
C PHE A 52 5.63 -8.04 4.69
N SER A 53 5.22 -9.32 4.78
CA SER A 53 3.89 -9.66 5.28
C SER A 53 3.74 -9.30 6.76
N GLY A 54 4.76 -9.61 7.57
CA GLY A 54 4.84 -9.24 8.98
C GLY A 54 4.75 -7.73 9.17
N LEU A 55 5.53 -6.95 8.41
CA LEU A 55 5.53 -5.49 8.47
C LEU A 55 4.15 -4.89 8.15
N CYS A 56 3.51 -5.31 7.06
CA CYS A 56 2.20 -4.79 6.67
C CYS A 56 1.12 -5.12 7.72
N MET A 57 1.06 -6.38 8.18
CA MET A 57 0.08 -6.81 9.18
C MET A 57 0.32 -6.13 10.53
N ALA A 58 1.58 -6.04 10.98
CA ALA A 58 1.94 -5.40 12.24
C ALA A 58 1.65 -3.90 12.23
N SER A 59 1.85 -3.23 11.08
CA SER A 59 1.51 -1.81 10.93
C SER A 59 0.02 -1.55 11.15
N VAL A 60 -0.85 -2.39 10.57
CA VAL A 60 -2.31 -2.31 10.79
C VAL A 60 -2.67 -2.66 12.23
N LEU A 61 -2.10 -3.74 12.78
CA LEU A 61 -2.37 -4.19 14.13
C LEU A 61 -2.01 -3.11 15.17
N LEU A 62 -0.79 -2.60 15.10
CA LEU A 62 -0.28 -1.62 16.04
C LEU A 62 -1.05 -0.30 15.93
N ALA A 63 -1.28 0.20 14.71
CA ALA A 63 -2.09 1.40 14.51
C ALA A 63 -3.51 1.25 15.09
N SER A 64 -4.13 0.08 14.92
CA SER A 64 -5.47 -0.20 15.49
C SER A 64 -5.48 -0.15 17.01
N LYS A 65 -4.40 -0.63 17.66
CA LYS A 65 -4.24 -0.55 19.12
C LYS A 65 -4.01 0.89 19.58
N LEU A 66 -3.20 1.66 18.85
CA LEU A 66 -2.89 3.06 19.16
C LEU A 66 -4.09 4.00 19.03
N GLU A 67 -5.07 3.66 18.21
CA GLU A 67 -6.33 4.41 18.02
C GLU A 67 -7.50 3.79 18.81
N GLU A 68 -7.25 2.79 19.65
CA GLU A 68 -8.28 2.07 20.41
C GLU A 68 -9.37 1.38 19.55
N GLU A 69 -9.10 1.19 18.25
CA GLU A 69 -9.95 0.47 17.30
C GLU A 69 -9.54 -1.00 17.19
N MET A 70 -9.73 -1.76 18.28
CA MET A 70 -9.15 -3.09 18.45
C MET A 70 -9.45 -4.05 17.29
N CYS A 71 -8.39 -4.47 16.59
CA CYS A 71 -8.42 -5.53 15.59
C CYS A 71 -7.64 -6.75 16.06
N THR A 72 -8.19 -7.95 15.86
CA THR A 72 -7.49 -9.18 16.24
C THR A 72 -6.52 -9.61 15.13
N ILE A 73 -5.37 -10.17 15.53
CA ILE A 73 -4.39 -10.75 14.58
C ILE A 73 -5.07 -11.76 13.66
N LYS A 74 -6.02 -12.55 14.18
CA LYS A 74 -6.81 -13.49 13.38
C LYS A 74 -7.50 -12.80 12.21
N ARG A 75 -8.24 -11.71 12.45
CA ARG A 75 -8.94 -10.95 11.40
C ARG A 75 -7.97 -10.38 10.37
N ILE A 76 -6.86 -9.80 10.83
CA ILE A 76 -5.82 -9.25 9.95
C ILE A 76 -5.25 -10.34 9.04
N VAL A 77 -4.91 -11.51 9.59
CA VAL A 77 -4.40 -12.63 8.79
C VAL A 77 -5.39 -13.11 7.73
N TYR A 78 -6.69 -13.17 8.04
CA TYR A 78 -7.71 -13.53 7.04
C TYR A 78 -7.80 -12.50 5.92
N VAL A 79 -7.85 -11.22 6.25
CA VAL A 79 -7.93 -10.13 5.27
C VAL A 79 -6.67 -10.08 4.43
N PHE A 80 -5.50 -10.18 5.06
CA PHE A 80 -4.22 -10.19 4.36
C PHE A 80 -4.12 -11.39 3.42
N ASN A 81 -4.49 -12.60 3.87
CA ASN A 81 -4.51 -13.78 3.00
C ASN A 81 -5.49 -13.60 1.83
N TYR A 82 -6.69 -13.06 2.08
CA TYR A 82 -7.65 -12.75 1.03
C TYR A 82 -7.03 -11.82 -0.03
N LEU A 83 -6.45 -10.69 0.39
CA LEU A 83 -5.78 -9.77 -0.53
C LEU A 83 -4.64 -10.45 -1.28
N TYR A 84 -3.78 -11.17 -0.57
CA TYR A 84 -2.66 -11.92 -1.14
C TYR A 84 -3.12 -12.89 -2.25
N THR A 85 -4.23 -13.60 -2.03
CA THR A 85 -4.83 -14.48 -3.05
C THR A 85 -5.42 -13.76 -4.27
N GLN A 86 -5.80 -12.48 -4.15
CA GLN A 86 -6.25 -11.69 -5.30
C GLN A 86 -5.08 -11.22 -6.17
N TYR A 87 -3.89 -11.06 -5.59
CA TYR A 87 -2.68 -10.67 -6.31
C TYR A 87 -1.96 -11.85 -6.96
N GLU A 88 -2.00 -13.03 -6.34
CA GLU A 88 -1.35 -14.22 -6.90
C GLU A 88 -2.13 -14.83 -8.06
N SER A 89 -1.40 -15.36 -9.04
CA SER A 89 -1.99 -16.09 -10.16
C SER A 89 -2.63 -17.43 -9.75
N LYS A 90 -2.23 -17.98 -8.60
CA LYS A 90 -2.76 -19.21 -8.02
C LYS A 90 -3.06 -19.01 -6.53
N PRO A 91 -4.32 -18.75 -6.16
CA PRO A 91 -4.68 -18.50 -4.78
C PRO A 91 -4.45 -19.76 -3.92
N MET A 92 -3.58 -19.68 -2.90
CA MET A 92 -3.44 -20.74 -1.92
C MET A 92 -4.44 -20.57 -0.77
N PRO A 93 -5.15 -21.64 -0.36
CA PRO A 93 -6.05 -21.56 0.80
C PRO A 93 -5.25 -21.31 2.08
N LEU A 94 -5.84 -20.59 3.03
CA LEU A 94 -5.24 -20.34 4.33
C LEU A 94 -5.19 -21.63 5.15
N THR A 95 -4.07 -22.33 5.09
CA THR A 95 -3.84 -23.53 5.92
C THR A 95 -3.52 -23.15 7.36
N ASN A 96 -3.71 -24.08 8.30
CA ASN A 96 -3.32 -23.86 9.71
C ASN A 96 -1.84 -23.49 9.85
N ARG A 97 -0.97 -24.17 9.10
CA ARG A 97 0.48 -23.90 9.10
C ARG A 97 0.80 -22.49 8.60
N LEU A 98 0.18 -22.07 7.50
CA LEU A 98 0.35 -20.72 6.97
C LEU A 98 -0.19 -19.66 7.94
N SER A 99 -1.36 -19.91 8.55
CA SER A 99 -1.94 -19.01 9.55
C SER A 99 -1.03 -18.82 10.76
N ILE A 100 -0.42 -19.89 11.27
CA ILE A 100 0.54 -19.82 12.39
C ILE A 100 1.74 -18.95 11.99
N ARG A 101 2.35 -19.24 10.83
CA ARG A 101 3.52 -18.48 10.33
C ARG A 101 3.22 -16.99 10.17
N LEU A 102 2.06 -16.63 9.61
CA LEU A 102 1.65 -15.23 9.43
C LEU A 102 1.42 -14.52 10.78
N LYS A 103 0.83 -15.20 11.76
CA LYS A 103 0.66 -14.65 13.12
C LYS A 103 2.01 -14.42 13.80
N GLU A 104 2.91 -15.40 13.74
CA GLU A 104 4.26 -15.29 14.31
C GLU A 104 5.03 -14.14 13.67
N GLY A 105 5.03 -14.04 12.33
CA GLY A 105 5.67 -12.95 11.60
C GLY A 105 5.12 -11.58 11.99
N CYS A 106 3.79 -11.47 12.16
CA CYS A 106 3.13 -10.25 12.64
C CYS A 106 3.57 -9.88 14.07
N ILE A 107 3.61 -10.85 14.99
CA ILE A 107 4.03 -10.61 16.40
C ILE A 107 5.49 -10.18 16.47
N VAL A 108 6.38 -10.82 15.70
CA VAL A 108 7.81 -10.49 15.64
C VAL A 108 7.98 -9.07 15.10
N ALA A 109 7.30 -8.72 14.00
CA ALA A 109 7.36 -7.38 13.43
C ALA A 109 6.81 -6.32 14.38
N GLU A 110 5.65 -6.56 15.01
CA GLU A 110 5.06 -5.64 16.00
C GLU A 110 6.03 -5.38 17.16
N THR A 111 6.63 -6.43 17.70
CA THR A 111 7.60 -6.34 18.81
C THR A 111 8.82 -5.49 18.41
N GLU A 112 9.34 -5.71 17.21
CA GLU A 112 10.49 -4.96 16.70
C GLU A 112 10.15 -3.49 16.46
N MET A 113 8.97 -3.19 15.92
CA MET A 113 8.49 -1.82 15.72
C MET A 113 8.38 -1.09 17.07
N LEU A 114 7.76 -1.71 18.07
CA LEU A 114 7.64 -1.14 19.42
C LEU A 114 9.00 -0.85 20.06
N LYS A 115 9.95 -1.79 19.95
CA LYS A 115 11.32 -1.61 20.45
C LYS A 115 12.00 -0.40 19.79
N ARG A 116 11.88 -0.27 18.46
CA ARG A 116 12.50 0.84 17.72
C ARG A 116 11.83 2.19 17.98
N LEU A 117 10.54 2.20 18.31
CA LEU A 117 9.82 3.40 18.78
C LEU A 117 10.18 3.78 20.22
N GLY A 118 10.91 2.94 20.96
CA GLY A 118 11.13 3.14 22.40
C GLY A 118 9.83 3.09 23.20
N PHE A 119 8.79 2.42 22.67
CA PHE A 119 7.42 2.41 23.20
C PHE A 119 6.76 3.80 23.27
N ASP A 120 7.32 4.81 22.62
CA ASP A 120 6.71 6.13 22.46
C ASP A 120 6.20 6.30 21.03
N ALA A 121 4.88 6.14 20.86
CA ALA A 121 4.21 6.08 19.56
C ALA A 121 3.29 7.29 19.35
N GLN A 122 3.81 8.49 19.56
CA GLN A 122 3.11 9.73 19.22
C GLN A 122 3.22 9.99 17.71
N PHE A 123 2.08 10.08 17.03
CA PHE A 123 2.00 10.52 15.65
C PHE A 123 1.09 11.73 15.56
N GLU A 124 1.48 12.72 14.76
CA GLU A 124 0.65 13.89 14.46
C GLU A 124 -0.64 13.44 13.75
N ASP A 125 -1.82 13.92 14.20
CA ASP A 125 -3.09 13.56 13.57
C ASP A 125 -3.40 14.48 12.37
N VAL A 126 -2.91 14.09 11.20
CA VAL A 126 -3.14 14.81 9.94
C VAL A 126 -4.63 14.93 9.61
N TYR A 127 -5.45 13.94 9.98
CA TYR A 127 -6.89 13.97 9.68
C TYR A 127 -7.65 14.90 10.59
N SER A 128 -7.23 15.09 11.85
CA SER A 128 -7.81 16.13 12.70
C SER A 128 -7.53 17.51 12.11
N CYS A 129 -6.30 17.79 11.65
CA CYS A 129 -6.00 19.06 10.98
C CYS A 129 -6.77 19.25 9.66
N MET A 130 -6.94 18.17 8.87
CA MET A 130 -7.73 18.23 7.64
C MET A 130 -9.22 18.46 7.91
N THR A 131 -9.75 17.87 8.99
CA THR A 131 -11.12 18.09 9.46
C THR A 131 -11.31 19.53 9.96
N GLU A 132 -10.38 20.05 10.75
CA GLU A 132 -10.38 21.45 11.20
C GLU A 132 -10.32 22.42 10.02
N PHE A 133 -9.45 22.14 9.05
CA PHE A 133 -9.40 22.90 7.80
C PHE A 133 -10.75 22.86 7.07
N ALA A 134 -11.37 21.69 6.94
CA ALA A 134 -12.68 21.56 6.31
C ALA A 134 -13.77 22.37 7.04
N GLN A 135 -13.79 22.34 8.38
CA GLN A 135 -14.78 23.03 9.20
C GLN A 135 -14.61 24.55 9.20
N THR A 136 -13.36 25.03 9.18
CA THR A 136 -13.04 26.46 9.24
C THR A 136 -13.02 27.12 7.86
N SER A 137 -12.74 26.35 6.81
CA SER A 137 -12.76 26.85 5.45
C SER A 137 -14.19 27.13 4.99
N ARG A 138 -14.39 28.26 4.29
CA ARG A 138 -15.65 28.56 3.60
C ARG A 138 -15.67 27.98 2.18
N LEU A 139 -14.96 26.86 1.97
CA LEU A 139 -14.75 26.26 0.65
C LEU A 139 -15.88 25.29 0.30
N PRO A 140 -16.17 25.08 -0.99
CA PRO A 140 -17.14 24.08 -1.42
C PRO A 140 -16.79 22.67 -0.95
N SER A 141 -17.80 21.87 -0.60
CA SER A 141 -17.63 20.47 -0.15
C SER A 141 -16.88 19.61 -1.17
N GLU A 142 -17.08 19.84 -2.47
CA GLU A 142 -16.36 19.16 -3.55
C GLU A 142 -14.85 19.41 -3.48
N PHE A 143 -14.44 20.65 -3.18
CA PHE A 143 -13.04 21.01 -3.03
C PHE A 143 -12.42 20.32 -1.81
N ILE A 144 -13.16 20.28 -0.70
CA ILE A 144 -12.73 19.57 0.51
C ILE A 144 -12.58 18.08 0.26
N GLN A 145 -13.55 17.44 -0.41
CA GLN A 145 -13.45 16.04 -0.78
C GLN A 145 -12.23 15.78 -1.68
N LYS A 146 -11.95 16.67 -2.64
CA LYS A 146 -10.74 16.61 -3.48
C LYS A 146 -9.47 16.66 -2.63
N CYS A 147 -9.41 17.51 -1.61
CA CYS A 147 -8.29 17.57 -0.68
C CYS A 147 -8.10 16.25 0.08
N PHE A 148 -9.17 15.66 0.63
CA PHE A 148 -9.09 14.35 1.29
C PHE A 148 -8.58 13.25 0.36
N ASN A 149 -9.06 13.23 -0.89
CA ASN A 149 -8.63 12.24 -1.88
C ASN A 149 -7.14 12.41 -2.21
N ILE A 150 -6.67 13.65 -2.40
CA ILE A 150 -5.26 13.94 -2.67
C ILE A 150 -4.39 13.57 -1.46
N LEU A 151 -4.81 13.93 -0.25
CA LEU A 151 -4.10 13.55 0.96
C LEU A 151 -3.92 12.03 1.04
N ASN A 152 -5.00 11.26 0.81
CA ASN A 152 -4.95 9.80 0.81
C ASN A 152 -3.99 9.24 -0.25
N THR A 153 -3.88 9.88 -1.41
CA THR A 153 -2.91 9.51 -2.44
C THR A 153 -1.48 9.82 -1.99
N LEU A 154 -1.24 11.01 -1.46
CA LEU A 154 0.08 11.42 -0.99
C LEU A 154 0.58 10.48 0.12
N LEU A 155 -0.27 10.14 1.10
CA LEU A 155 0.06 9.26 2.23
C LEU A 155 0.56 7.86 1.83
N GLN A 156 0.16 7.36 0.67
CA GLN A 156 0.66 6.08 0.17
C GLN A 156 2.13 6.18 -0.24
N SER A 157 2.60 7.38 -0.61
CA SER A 157 3.96 7.63 -1.05
C SER A 157 4.96 7.68 0.11
N ARG A 158 6.13 7.06 -0.07
CA ARG A 158 7.21 7.02 0.95
C ARG A 158 7.75 8.41 1.29
N GLU A 159 7.67 9.34 0.34
CA GLU A 159 8.09 10.74 0.44
C GLU A 159 7.43 11.47 1.60
N VAL A 160 6.23 11.03 2.02
CA VAL A 160 5.52 11.58 3.18
C VAL A 160 6.31 11.41 4.47
N LYS A 161 7.14 10.36 4.59
CA LYS A 161 8.02 10.17 5.77
C LYS A 161 8.90 11.39 6.05
N GLN A 162 9.27 12.15 5.02
CA GLN A 162 10.15 13.31 5.13
C GLN A 162 9.37 14.63 5.33
N MET A 163 8.04 14.59 5.23
CA MET A 163 7.19 15.76 5.37
C MET A 163 6.68 15.86 6.80
N ASN A 164 6.77 17.05 7.39
CA ASN A 164 5.99 17.36 8.58
C ASN A 164 4.52 17.62 8.18
N LEU A 165 3.63 17.65 9.17
CA LEU A 165 2.20 17.91 8.98
C LEU A 165 1.92 19.16 8.14
N GLN A 166 2.62 20.27 8.39
CA GLN A 166 2.41 21.52 7.66
C GLN A 166 2.78 21.41 6.18
N ALA A 167 3.91 20.76 5.88
CA ALA A 167 4.36 20.53 4.52
C ALA A 167 3.39 19.62 3.76
N LEU A 168 2.88 18.57 4.40
CA LEU A 168 1.90 17.65 3.82
C LEU A 168 0.56 18.34 3.52
N MET A 169 0.06 19.15 4.46
CA MET A 169 -1.18 19.92 4.28
C MET A 169 -1.02 20.94 3.15
N LYS A 170 0.11 21.65 3.11
CA LYS A 170 0.44 22.59 2.03
C LYS A 170 0.51 21.89 0.68
N ALA A 171 1.21 20.75 0.60
CA ALA A 171 1.32 19.96 -0.62
C ALA A 171 -0.07 19.48 -1.08
N THR A 172 -0.93 19.05 -0.16
CA THR A 172 -2.32 18.66 -0.46
C THR A 172 -3.09 19.81 -1.12
N VAL A 173 -3.12 20.98 -0.48
CA VAL A 173 -3.84 22.15 -0.99
C VAL A 173 -3.26 22.63 -2.33
N GLN A 174 -1.93 22.72 -2.44
CA GLN A 174 -1.24 23.10 -3.68
C GLN A 174 -1.55 22.15 -4.84
N SER A 175 -1.71 20.87 -4.55
CA SER A 175 -2.08 19.87 -5.54
C SER A 175 -3.54 20.01 -5.97
N CYS A 176 -4.45 20.38 -5.06
CA CYS A 176 -5.84 20.66 -5.41
C CYS A 176 -6.00 21.79 -6.44
N ILE A 177 -5.15 22.83 -6.32
CA ILE A 177 -5.12 23.98 -7.22
C ILE A 177 -4.21 23.79 -8.44
N GLY A 178 -3.62 22.60 -8.63
CA GLY A 178 -2.81 22.25 -9.81
C GLY A 178 -1.42 22.87 -9.84
N THR A 179 -0.87 23.25 -8.68
CA THR A 179 0.46 23.90 -8.59
C THR A 179 1.57 22.99 -8.07
N SER A 180 1.22 21.77 -7.65
CA SER A 180 2.17 20.82 -7.06
C SER A 180 2.67 19.80 -8.07
N LYS A 181 3.96 19.88 -8.41
CA LYS A 181 4.64 18.85 -9.21
C LYS A 181 4.80 17.52 -8.47
N ILE A 182 4.68 17.54 -7.14
CA ILE A 182 4.86 16.35 -6.29
C ILE A 182 3.74 15.34 -6.54
N LEU A 183 2.48 15.82 -6.58
CA LEU A 183 1.35 14.92 -6.82
C LEU A 183 1.41 14.32 -8.23
N ASP A 184 1.77 15.12 -9.24
CA ASP A 184 1.86 14.64 -10.63
C ASP A 184 2.90 13.52 -10.76
N ASP A 185 4.07 13.68 -10.12
CA ASP A 185 5.12 12.67 -10.11
C ASP A 185 4.68 11.39 -9.37
N ILE A 186 4.04 11.53 -8.20
CA ILE A 186 3.50 10.38 -7.46
C ILE A 186 2.44 9.65 -8.28
N LEU A 187 1.49 10.37 -8.87
CA LEU A 187 0.43 9.79 -9.70
C LEU A 187 1.01 9.09 -10.92
N TYR A 188 1.99 9.71 -11.59
CA TYR A 188 2.68 9.09 -12.73
C TYR A 188 3.33 7.76 -12.34
N ARG A 189 4.06 7.73 -11.23
CA ARG A 189 4.73 6.52 -10.73
C ARG A 189 3.73 5.45 -10.29
N TYR A 190 2.70 5.83 -9.53
CA TYR A 190 1.65 4.92 -9.07
C TYR A 190 0.86 4.32 -10.23
N ASN A 191 0.44 5.12 -11.21
CA ASN A 191 -0.28 4.62 -12.38
C ASN A 191 0.60 3.67 -13.22
N THR A 192 1.90 3.94 -13.30
CA THR A 192 2.84 3.06 -14.00
C THR A 192 2.99 1.71 -13.30
N LEU A 193 2.99 1.72 -11.97
CA LEU A 193 3.04 0.51 -11.14
C LEU A 193 1.72 -0.26 -11.17
N ASP A 194 0.58 0.42 -11.08
CA ASP A 194 -0.75 -0.20 -11.08
C ASP A 194 -1.07 -0.93 -12.40
N ALA A 195 -0.52 -0.43 -13.52
CA ALA A 195 -0.65 -1.08 -14.82
C ALA A 195 0.13 -2.41 -14.96
N LYS A 196 0.97 -2.76 -13.98
CA LYS A 196 1.87 -3.91 -14.01
C LYS A 196 1.48 -4.96 -12.99
N LYS A 197 1.95 -6.20 -13.19
CA LYS A 197 1.86 -7.28 -12.21
C LYS A 197 3.23 -7.57 -11.64
N PHE A 198 3.30 -7.85 -10.34
CA PHE A 198 4.54 -8.14 -9.64
C PHE A 198 4.43 -9.43 -8.85
N ASP A 199 5.54 -10.15 -8.74
CA ASP A 199 5.66 -11.27 -7.82
C ASP A 199 5.84 -10.72 -6.40
N LEU A 200 5.03 -11.18 -5.44
CA LEU A 200 5.05 -10.64 -4.07
C LEU A 200 6.26 -11.08 -3.24
N ASN A 201 7.00 -12.10 -3.69
CA ASN A 201 8.22 -12.57 -3.02
C ASN A 201 9.45 -11.86 -3.58
N THR A 202 9.54 -11.70 -4.90
CA THR A 202 10.71 -11.10 -5.55
C THR A 202 10.55 -9.60 -5.80
N PHE A 203 9.31 -9.09 -5.83
CA PHE A 203 8.92 -7.74 -6.27
C PHE A 203 9.35 -7.41 -7.70
N GLU A 204 9.61 -8.45 -8.51
CA GLU A 204 9.93 -8.30 -9.93
C GLU A 204 8.65 -8.30 -10.76
N GLU A 205 8.69 -7.56 -11.88
CA GLU A 205 7.58 -7.50 -12.81
C GLU A 205 7.35 -8.88 -13.45
N VAL A 206 6.16 -9.43 -13.23
CA VAL A 206 5.71 -10.64 -13.92
C VAL A 206 5.21 -10.20 -15.28
N LYS A 207 6.02 -10.46 -16.31
CA LYS A 207 5.56 -10.34 -17.70
C LYS A 207 4.33 -11.21 -17.82
N SER A 208 3.17 -10.59 -18.05
CA SER A 208 1.92 -11.31 -18.25
C SER A 208 2.16 -12.42 -19.29
N ILE A 209 1.80 -13.66 -18.93
CA ILE A 209 1.84 -14.79 -19.86
C ILE A 209 1.13 -14.29 -21.12
N ARG A 210 1.83 -14.33 -22.27
CA ARG A 210 1.27 -13.91 -23.56
C ARG A 210 -0.16 -14.43 -23.64
N LYS A 211 -1.13 -13.54 -23.81
CA LYS A 211 -2.51 -13.96 -24.10
C LYS A 211 -2.41 -14.94 -25.26
N ILE A 212 -2.96 -16.14 -25.08
CA ILE A 212 -3.02 -17.13 -26.17
C ILE A 212 -3.76 -16.45 -27.31
N ASP A 213 -3.03 -16.09 -28.36
CA ASP A 213 -3.61 -15.49 -29.55
C ASP A 213 -4.05 -16.60 -30.52
N ASN A 214 -4.93 -16.25 -31.46
CA ASN A 214 -5.42 -17.20 -32.45
C ASN A 214 -4.28 -17.81 -33.28
N ASN A 215 -3.14 -17.14 -33.43
CA ASN A 215 -1.97 -17.67 -34.14
C ASN A 215 -1.29 -18.79 -33.35
N MET A 216 -1.17 -18.66 -32.03
CA MET A 216 -0.67 -19.72 -31.16
C MET A 216 -1.59 -20.94 -31.17
N ILE A 217 -2.90 -20.74 -31.17
CA ILE A 217 -3.90 -21.83 -31.30
C ILE A 217 -3.77 -22.50 -32.67
N GLN A 218 -3.71 -21.73 -33.77
CA GLN A 218 -3.59 -22.29 -35.11
C GLN A 218 -2.26 -23.04 -35.32
N ASN A 219 -1.16 -22.54 -34.76
CA ASN A 219 0.14 -23.21 -34.83
C ASN A 219 0.17 -24.51 -34.02
N PHE A 220 -0.50 -24.55 -32.87
CA PHE A 220 -0.67 -25.78 -32.11
C PHE A 220 -1.48 -26.83 -32.88
N VAL A 221 -2.62 -26.43 -33.45
CA VAL A 221 -3.48 -27.31 -34.26
C VAL A 221 -2.75 -27.82 -35.52
N LYS A 222 -1.96 -26.98 -36.19
CA LYS A 222 -1.15 -27.40 -37.36
C LYS A 222 -0.10 -28.45 -37.00
N ARG A 223 0.54 -28.35 -35.83
CA ARG A 223 1.54 -29.33 -35.38
C ARG A 223 0.92 -30.69 -35.09
N GLN A 224 -0.27 -30.72 -34.51
CA GLN A 224 -1.01 -31.97 -34.26
C GLN A 224 -1.46 -32.70 -35.54
N ARG A 225 -1.57 -32.00 -36.68
CA ARG A 225 -1.92 -32.61 -37.98
C ARG A 225 -0.73 -33.18 -38.75
N HIS A 226 0.51 -32.89 -38.33
CA HIS A 226 1.72 -33.45 -38.95
C HIS A 226 2.23 -34.71 -38.23
N GLU A 227 1.60 -35.09 -37.11
CA GLU A 227 1.93 -36.29 -36.32
C GLU A 227 0.89 -37.43 -36.50
N GLN A 228 -0.02 -37.30 -37.46
CA GLN A 228 -0.89 -38.37 -38.00
C GLN A 228 -0.49 -38.67 -39.44
#